data_AF-A0AAN5I4L7-F1
#
_entry.id   AF-A0AAN5I4L7-F1
#
_cell.length_a   1.000
_cell.length_b   1.000
_cell.length_c   1.000
_cell.angle_alpha   90.00
_cell.angle_beta   90.00
_cell.angle_gamma   90.00
#
_symmetry.space_group_name_H-M   'P 1'
#
loop_
_entity.id
_entity.type
_entity.pdbx_description
1 polymer ?
#
loop_
_entity_poly.entity_id
_entity_poly.type
_entity_poly.pdbx_seq_one_letter_code
_entity_poly.pdbx_strand_id
1 'polypeptide(L)'
;SKMSSFHAVNPATNQTVWIPFFIRFSRLPEDIRPYYESFVICEVIGHVFSLAACFFAMYVFFKVRALHFNLSQAIMNGYYTGPAFIILRFPLILMETGVIKYDSMADDIIVVISIIRMWMFVSLYNFEVNITVERYFALKHVRTYEKVQRRYISAIILSANAVYSMILAYLLTYNYLHGFFYVAFVCVANNIALIMFFVFAKKNDAIRAKLIQFRKNDGSYSVSYRWQLQDNARSAKELRVLMIGCNGVISVILPILFVPALIFDNDPLKSEILEAAKLFYQVSSAYVFGGSYLYVLFVLRKHRDYVFGTSAV
;
A
#
# COMPACT_ATOMS: atom_id res chain seq x y z
N SER A 1 -24.55 20.64 17.94
CA SER A 1 -24.13 19.29 17.49
C SER A 1 -22.61 19.21 17.58
N LYS A 2 -22.05 18.42 18.50
CA LYS A 2 -20.59 18.27 18.60
C LYS A 2 -20.15 17.28 17.51
N MET A 3 -19.50 17.78 16.47
CA MET A 3 -19.00 16.97 15.34
C MET A 3 -17.85 16.07 15.75
N SER A 4 -17.83 14.87 15.16
CA SER A 4 -16.75 13.90 15.32
C SER A 4 -15.38 14.50 14.98
N SER A 5 -14.32 13.90 15.52
CA SER A 5 -12.92 14.29 15.27
C SER A 5 -12.45 14.03 13.84
N PHE A 6 -13.17 13.21 13.06
CA PHE A 6 -12.84 12.95 11.67
C PHE A 6 -13.67 13.76 10.68
N HIS A 7 -14.82 14.28 11.08
CA HIS A 7 -15.70 15.05 10.21
C HIS A 7 -15.45 16.55 10.33
N ALA A 8 -15.36 17.22 9.19
CA ALA A 8 -15.40 18.68 9.08
C ALA A 8 -16.60 19.06 8.20
N VAL A 9 -17.26 20.17 8.49
CA VAL A 9 -18.32 20.70 7.62
C VAL A 9 -17.80 21.94 6.93
N ASN A 10 -17.91 21.94 5.61
CA ASN A 10 -17.60 23.11 4.81
C ASN A 10 -18.68 24.19 5.08
N PRO A 11 -18.30 25.38 5.58
CA PRO A 11 -19.26 26.41 5.94
C PRO A 11 -20.01 26.99 4.73
N ALA A 12 -19.44 26.91 3.52
CA ALA A 12 -20.04 27.42 2.30
C ALA A 12 -21.02 26.42 1.66
N THR A 13 -20.69 25.13 1.66
CA THR A 13 -21.51 24.09 1.00
C THR A 13 -22.36 23.26 1.96
N ASN A 14 -22.16 23.41 3.27
CA ASN A 14 -22.73 22.59 4.33
C ASN A 14 -22.45 21.07 4.15
N GLN A 15 -21.41 20.73 3.39
CA GLN A 15 -21.02 19.36 3.11
C GLN A 15 -20.08 18.83 4.18
N THR A 16 -20.37 17.63 4.68
CA THR A 16 -19.51 16.91 5.62
C THR A 16 -18.41 16.16 4.88
N VAL A 17 -17.17 16.36 5.30
CA VAL A 17 -15.98 15.70 4.75
C VAL A 17 -15.23 14.96 5.85
N TRP A 18 -14.73 13.78 5.51
CA TRP A 18 -13.96 12.91 6.39
C TRP A 18 -12.46 13.11 6.13
N ILE A 19 -11.73 13.59 7.13
CA ILE A 19 -10.33 14.01 7.03
C ILE A 19 -9.48 13.24 8.05
N PRO A 20 -9.11 11.98 7.74
CA PRO A 20 -8.44 11.10 8.69
C PRO A 20 -6.95 11.38 8.88
N PHE A 21 -6.33 12.08 7.92
CA PHE A 21 -4.88 12.36 7.93
C PHE A 21 -4.55 13.76 8.43
N PHE A 22 -5.53 14.48 9.00
CA PHE A 22 -5.34 15.78 9.61
C PHE A 22 -5.57 15.70 11.12
N ILE A 23 -4.62 16.22 11.89
CA ILE A 23 -4.65 16.25 13.35
C ILE A 23 -5.13 17.62 13.83
N ARG A 24 -6.10 17.65 14.74
CA ARG A 24 -6.50 18.90 15.40
C ARG A 24 -5.72 19.05 16.69
N PHE A 25 -4.67 19.87 16.67
CA PHE A 25 -3.85 20.14 17.85
C PHE A 25 -4.70 20.53 19.08
N SER A 26 -5.73 21.36 18.90
CA SER A 26 -6.62 21.81 19.98
C SER A 26 -7.47 20.71 20.62
N ARG A 27 -7.58 19.55 19.97
CA ARG A 27 -8.34 18.38 20.48
C ARG A 27 -7.43 17.26 20.98
N LEU A 28 -6.11 17.43 20.96
CA LEU A 28 -5.22 16.45 21.59
C LEU A 28 -5.40 16.47 23.12
N PRO A 29 -5.18 15.35 23.82
CA PRO A 29 -5.15 15.32 25.28
C PRO A 29 -4.15 16.33 25.82
N GLU A 30 -4.48 17.03 26.91
CA GLU A 30 -3.64 18.08 27.49
C GLU A 30 -2.24 17.56 27.85
N ASP A 31 -2.14 16.31 28.32
CA ASP A 31 -0.88 15.65 28.65
C ASP A 31 0.02 15.40 27.43
N ILE A 32 -0.56 15.30 26.22
CA ILE A 32 0.17 15.01 24.97
C ILE A 32 0.57 16.28 24.23
N ARG A 33 -0.21 17.37 24.36
CA ARG A 33 0.03 18.64 23.64
C ARG A 33 1.46 19.16 23.77
N PRO A 34 2.13 19.17 24.95
CA PRO A 34 3.51 19.62 25.08
C PRO A 34 4.51 18.82 24.26
N TYR A 35 4.19 17.56 23.94
CA TYR A 35 5.05 16.66 23.18
C TYR A 35 4.73 16.62 21.69
N TYR A 36 3.70 17.34 21.24
CA TYR A 36 3.24 17.28 19.84
C TYR A 36 4.35 17.65 18.85
N GLU A 37 5.15 18.69 19.14
CA GLU A 37 6.28 19.07 18.29
C GLU A 37 7.32 17.94 18.19
N SER A 38 7.62 17.25 19.29
CA SER A 38 8.51 16.08 19.28
C SER A 38 7.97 14.96 18.40
N PHE A 39 6.66 14.68 18.46
CA PHE A 39 6.03 13.69 17.58
C PHE A 39 6.11 14.10 16.11
N VAL A 40 5.88 15.39 15.79
CA VAL A 40 6.00 15.91 14.42
C VAL A 40 7.44 15.78 13.91
N ILE A 41 8.45 16.10 14.73
CA ILE A 41 9.87 15.92 14.37
C ILE A 41 10.16 14.44 14.09
N CYS A 42 9.71 13.54 14.95
CA CYS A 42 9.84 12.10 14.72
C CYS A 42 9.13 11.65 13.43
N GLU A 43 7.92 12.14 13.17
CA GLU A 43 7.17 11.85 11.95
C GLU A 43 7.96 12.29 10.70
N VAL A 44 8.50 13.52 10.70
CA VAL A 44 9.30 14.08 9.60
C VAL A 44 10.56 13.24 9.35
N ILE A 45 11.28 12.86 10.41
CA ILE A 45 12.46 11.98 10.30
C ILE A 45 12.07 10.64 9.67
N GLY A 46 10.96 10.04 10.11
CA GLY A 46 10.42 8.81 9.54
C GLY A 46 10.08 8.94 8.05
N HIS A 47 9.44 10.03 7.64
CA HIS A 47 9.12 10.30 6.23
C HIS A 47 10.37 10.49 5.37
N VAL A 48 11.37 11.22 5.85
CA VAL A 48 12.66 11.40 5.14
C VAL A 48 13.37 10.06 4.97
N PHE A 49 13.43 9.23 6.02
CA PHE A 49 13.95 7.87 5.95
C PHE A 49 13.18 7.02 4.93
N SER A 50 11.85 7.08 4.96
CA SER A 50 10.98 6.35 4.03
C SER A 50 11.19 6.74 2.57
N LEU A 51 11.33 8.03 2.28
CA LEU A 51 11.62 8.52 0.93
C LEU A 51 13.00 8.04 0.47
N ALA A 52 14.03 8.15 1.30
CA ALA A 52 15.36 7.67 0.97
C ALA A 52 15.37 6.16 0.69
N ALA A 53 14.72 5.37 1.54
CA ALA A 53 14.56 3.93 1.36
C ALA A 53 13.79 3.59 0.08
N CYS A 54 12.72 4.33 -0.23
CA CYS A 54 11.94 4.16 -1.45
C CYS A 54 12.76 4.41 -2.70
N PHE A 55 13.45 5.55 -2.79
CA PHE A 55 14.27 5.89 -3.96
C PHE A 55 15.45 4.93 -4.14
N PHE A 56 16.08 4.50 -3.06
CA PHE A 56 17.10 3.46 -3.09
C PHE A 56 16.55 2.13 -3.61
N ALA A 57 15.40 1.69 -3.09
CA ALA A 57 14.75 0.46 -3.54
C ALA A 57 14.35 0.55 -5.03
N MET A 58 13.78 1.66 -5.47
CA MET A 58 13.48 1.91 -6.89
C MET A 58 14.73 1.80 -7.77
N TYR A 59 15.82 2.45 -7.35
CA TYR A 59 17.10 2.38 -8.06
C TYR A 59 17.58 0.93 -8.24
N VAL A 60 17.57 0.13 -7.16
CA VAL A 60 17.98 -1.28 -7.22
C VAL A 60 17.04 -2.09 -8.11
N PHE A 61 15.72 -1.89 -8.01
CA PHE A 61 14.73 -2.57 -8.86
C PHE A 61 14.97 -2.30 -10.35
N PHE A 62 15.23 -1.04 -10.73
CA PHE A 62 15.51 -0.67 -12.11
C PHE A 62 16.84 -1.24 -12.62
N LYS A 63 17.84 -1.34 -11.73
CA LYS A 63 19.18 -1.81 -12.09
C LYS A 63 19.26 -3.33 -12.23
N VAL A 64 18.72 -4.08 -11.27
CA VAL A 64 18.88 -5.55 -11.21
C VAL A 64 17.88 -6.28 -12.11
N ARG A 65 16.66 -5.73 -12.29
CA ARG A 65 15.60 -6.34 -13.12
C ARG A 65 15.38 -7.83 -12.80
N ALA A 66 15.29 -8.16 -11.50
CA ALA A 66 15.19 -9.54 -11.04
C ALA A 66 13.92 -10.28 -11.49
N LEU A 67 12.87 -9.52 -11.79
CA LEU A 67 11.53 -9.98 -12.10
C LEU A 67 11.14 -9.55 -13.52
N HIS A 68 10.28 -10.32 -14.18
CA HIS A 68 9.77 -9.93 -15.48
C HIS A 68 8.92 -8.66 -15.39
N PHE A 69 8.74 -7.99 -16.54
CA PHE A 69 8.18 -6.64 -16.62
C PHE A 69 6.84 -6.46 -15.88
N ASN A 70 5.83 -7.31 -16.13
CA ASN A 70 4.50 -7.11 -15.54
C ASN A 70 4.49 -7.18 -14.00
N LEU A 71 5.20 -8.15 -13.41
CA LEU A 71 5.30 -8.26 -11.95
C LEU A 71 6.13 -7.12 -11.38
N SER A 72 7.21 -6.74 -12.07
CA SER A 72 8.01 -5.58 -11.69
C SER A 72 7.13 -4.33 -11.64
N GLN A 73 6.28 -4.08 -12.64
CA GLN A 73 5.35 -2.95 -12.63
C GLN A 73 4.31 -3.04 -11.51
N ALA A 74 3.77 -4.23 -11.23
CA ALA A 74 2.83 -4.42 -10.12
C ALA A 74 3.46 -4.07 -8.75
N ILE A 75 4.72 -4.46 -8.54
CA ILE A 75 5.47 -4.11 -7.33
C ILE A 75 5.88 -2.63 -7.32
N MET A 76 6.38 -2.13 -8.45
CA MET A 76 6.80 -0.74 -8.64
C MET A 76 5.66 0.25 -8.45
N ASN A 77 4.41 -0.14 -8.67
CA ASN A 77 3.26 0.68 -8.32
C ASN A 77 3.29 1.13 -6.85
N GLY A 78 3.65 0.23 -5.92
CA GLY A 78 3.79 0.58 -4.51
C GLY A 78 4.87 1.64 -4.26
N TYR A 79 5.98 1.57 -5.01
CA TYR A 79 7.04 2.55 -4.96
C TYR A 79 6.71 3.88 -5.68
N TYR A 80 5.76 3.89 -6.62
CA TYR A 80 5.32 5.13 -7.28
C TYR A 80 4.29 5.90 -6.44
N THR A 81 3.33 5.18 -5.85
CA THR A 81 2.25 5.79 -5.06
C THR A 81 2.71 6.20 -3.66
N GLY A 82 3.67 5.46 -3.10
CA GLY A 82 4.23 5.68 -1.77
C GLY A 82 4.84 7.07 -1.54
N PRO A 83 5.82 7.52 -2.35
CA PRO A 83 6.41 8.85 -2.23
C PRO A 83 5.39 9.97 -2.37
N ALA A 84 4.44 9.87 -3.30
CA ALA A 84 3.38 10.86 -3.44
C ALA A 84 2.51 10.95 -2.17
N PHE A 85 2.15 9.81 -1.57
CA PHE A 85 1.47 9.76 -0.29
C PHE A 85 2.30 10.42 0.83
N ILE A 86 3.61 10.19 0.90
CA ILE A 86 4.47 10.79 1.91
C ILE A 86 4.61 12.31 1.70
N ILE A 87 4.90 12.75 0.48
CA ILE A 87 5.13 14.16 0.14
C ILE A 87 3.93 15.03 0.48
N LEU A 88 2.71 14.54 0.22
CA LEU A 88 1.48 15.25 0.55
C LEU A 88 1.26 15.43 2.06
N ARG A 89 2.11 14.87 2.92
CA ARG A 89 1.98 15.01 4.39
C ARG A 89 2.60 16.31 4.87
N PHE A 90 3.68 16.76 4.23
CA PHE A 90 4.39 17.97 4.65
C PHE A 90 3.50 19.22 4.62
N PRO A 91 2.68 19.49 3.58
CA PRO A 91 1.77 20.63 3.61
C PRO A 91 0.75 20.54 4.76
N LEU A 92 0.25 19.34 5.07
CA LEU A 92 -0.66 19.14 6.20
C LEU A 92 0.03 19.42 7.54
N ILE A 93 1.27 18.96 7.75
CA ILE A 93 2.05 19.27 8.96
C ILE A 93 2.23 20.78 9.12
N LEU A 94 2.52 21.50 8.03
CA LEU A 94 2.68 22.97 8.07
C LEU A 94 1.37 23.68 8.42
N MET A 95 0.23 23.15 8.01
CA MET A 95 -1.08 23.66 8.41
C MET A 95 -1.38 23.33 9.88
N GLU A 96 -1.12 22.11 10.32
CA GLU A 96 -1.37 21.66 11.70
C GLU A 96 -0.52 22.43 12.73
N THR A 97 0.72 22.75 12.39
CA THR A 97 1.62 23.56 13.22
C THR A 97 1.35 25.07 13.14
N GLY A 98 0.40 25.50 12.30
CA GLY A 98 0.01 26.91 12.16
C GLY A 98 0.98 27.76 11.33
N VAL A 99 1.96 27.14 10.67
CA VAL A 99 2.85 27.83 9.71
C VAL A 99 2.06 28.30 8.49
N ILE A 100 1.17 27.45 7.98
CA ILE A 100 0.21 27.80 6.93
C ILE A 100 -1.16 28.02 7.59
N LYS A 101 -1.69 29.24 7.47
CA LYS A 101 -3.03 29.55 7.97
C LYS A 101 -4.10 28.99 7.02
N TYR A 102 -5.18 28.50 7.61
CA TYR A 102 -6.37 28.03 6.90
C TYR A 102 -7.60 28.41 7.73
N ASP A 103 -8.74 28.62 7.07
CA ASP A 103 -9.94 29.15 7.74
C ASP A 103 -10.76 28.05 8.44
N SER A 104 -10.83 26.87 7.82
CA SER A 104 -11.55 25.72 8.36
C SER A 104 -10.92 24.41 7.93
N MET A 105 -11.16 23.32 8.65
CA MET A 105 -10.66 22.01 8.22
C MET A 105 -11.24 21.53 6.89
N ALA A 106 -12.40 22.06 6.51
CA ALA A 106 -13.04 21.77 5.24
C ALA A 106 -12.65 22.77 4.14
N ASP A 107 -11.54 23.50 4.34
CA ASP A 107 -10.88 24.29 3.30
C ASP A 107 -10.53 23.38 2.10
N ASP A 108 -10.80 23.88 0.90
CA ASP A 108 -10.68 23.15 -0.35
C ASP A 108 -9.28 22.55 -0.53
N ILE A 109 -8.22 23.24 -0.07
CA ILE A 109 -6.85 22.74 -0.19
C ILE A 109 -6.66 21.49 0.69
N ILE A 110 -7.14 21.51 1.93
CA ILE A 110 -7.05 20.37 2.86
C ILE A 110 -7.85 19.19 2.31
N VAL A 111 -9.05 19.46 1.78
CA VAL A 111 -9.92 18.43 1.19
C VAL A 111 -9.26 17.79 -0.03
N VAL A 112 -8.73 18.59 -0.96
CA VAL A 112 -8.03 18.09 -2.16
C VAL A 112 -6.81 17.24 -1.78
N ILE A 113 -5.96 17.73 -0.87
CA ILE A 113 -4.81 16.96 -0.39
C ILE A 113 -5.29 15.65 0.24
N SER A 114 -6.35 15.69 1.03
CA SER A 114 -6.88 14.51 1.72
C SER A 114 -7.46 13.48 0.75
N ILE A 115 -8.17 13.90 -0.29
CA ILE A 115 -8.69 13.00 -1.35
C ILE A 115 -7.53 12.34 -2.09
N ILE A 116 -6.51 13.10 -2.50
CA ILE A 116 -5.36 12.54 -3.23
C ILE A 116 -4.57 11.59 -2.32
N ARG A 117 -4.35 11.94 -1.06
CA ARG A 117 -3.72 11.04 -0.08
C ARG A 117 -4.53 9.77 0.11
N MET A 118 -5.85 9.88 0.24
CA MET A 118 -6.74 8.73 0.37
C MET A 118 -6.70 7.84 -0.87
N TRP A 119 -6.63 8.43 -2.06
CA TRP A 119 -6.48 7.70 -3.31
C TRP A 119 -5.17 6.89 -3.35
N MET A 120 -4.04 7.52 -3.01
CA MET A 120 -2.75 6.83 -2.94
C MET A 120 -2.74 5.75 -1.86
N PHE A 121 -3.36 6.04 -0.71
CA PHE A 121 -3.55 5.09 0.39
C PHE A 121 -4.31 3.85 -0.09
N VAL A 122 -5.52 4.00 -0.63
CA VAL A 122 -6.32 2.87 -1.13
C VAL A 122 -5.54 2.07 -2.19
N SER A 123 -4.84 2.75 -3.10
CA SER A 123 -4.02 2.11 -4.14
C SER A 123 -2.87 1.27 -3.57
N LEU A 124 -2.21 1.74 -2.50
CA LEU A 124 -1.16 1.01 -1.79
C LEU A 124 -1.69 -0.24 -1.10
N TYR A 125 -2.87 -0.18 -0.47
CA TYR A 125 -3.45 -1.33 0.23
C TYR A 125 -4.01 -2.41 -0.71
N ASN A 126 -4.20 -2.10 -1.99
CA ASN A 126 -4.52 -3.06 -3.05
C ASN A 126 -3.28 -3.73 -3.67
N PHE A 127 -2.09 -3.49 -3.12
CA PHE A 127 -0.82 -4.05 -3.61
C PHE A 127 -0.85 -5.58 -3.76
N GLU A 128 -1.37 -6.30 -2.78
CA GLU A 128 -1.45 -7.77 -2.81
C GLU A 128 -2.38 -8.28 -3.90
N VAL A 129 -3.52 -7.61 -4.08
CA VAL A 129 -4.49 -7.93 -5.13
C VAL A 129 -3.83 -7.81 -6.50
N ASN A 130 -3.08 -6.74 -6.74
CA ASN A 130 -2.36 -6.52 -8.00
C ASN A 130 -1.35 -7.64 -8.28
N ILE A 131 -0.56 -8.04 -7.28
CA ILE A 131 0.39 -9.15 -7.40
C ILE A 131 -0.35 -10.45 -7.71
N THR A 132 -1.43 -10.76 -6.97
CA THR A 132 -2.18 -12.01 -7.14
C THR A 132 -2.83 -12.11 -8.53
N VAL A 133 -3.43 -11.03 -9.03
CA VAL A 133 -4.01 -10.99 -10.38
C VAL A 133 -2.92 -11.17 -11.43
N GLU A 134 -1.76 -10.54 -11.25
CA GLU A 134 -0.62 -10.73 -12.14
C GLU A 134 -0.14 -12.19 -12.13
N ARG A 135 -0.01 -12.82 -10.95
CA ARG A 135 0.33 -14.24 -10.81
C ARG A 135 -0.67 -15.17 -11.50
N TYR A 136 -1.96 -14.84 -11.46
CA TYR A 136 -2.97 -15.57 -12.22
C TYR A 136 -2.70 -15.54 -13.72
N PHE A 137 -2.40 -14.37 -14.29
CA PHE A 137 -2.08 -14.24 -15.72
C PHE A 137 -0.77 -14.93 -16.09
N ALA A 138 0.25 -14.83 -15.24
CA ALA A 138 1.52 -15.54 -15.42
C ALA A 138 1.30 -17.05 -15.48
N LEU A 139 0.44 -17.61 -14.62
CA LEU A 139 0.07 -19.02 -14.62
C LEU A 139 -0.77 -19.40 -15.85
N LYS A 140 -1.76 -18.58 -16.23
CA LYS A 140 -2.67 -18.85 -17.36
C LYS A 140 -1.94 -18.84 -18.70
N HIS A 141 -1.00 -17.92 -18.88
CA HIS A 141 -0.29 -17.70 -20.14
C HIS A 141 1.15 -18.23 -20.14
N VAL A 142 1.49 -19.13 -19.21
CA VAL A 142 2.86 -19.58 -18.93
C VAL A 142 3.68 -19.95 -20.18
N ARG A 143 3.07 -20.57 -21.20
CA ARG A 143 3.75 -20.99 -22.46
C ARG A 143 4.31 -19.83 -23.29
N THR A 144 3.73 -18.65 -23.16
CA THR A 144 3.99 -17.50 -24.02
C THR A 144 4.25 -16.23 -23.24
N TYR A 145 4.20 -16.28 -21.90
CA TYR A 145 4.15 -15.10 -21.04
C TYR A 145 5.36 -14.19 -21.22
N GLU A 146 6.55 -14.76 -21.32
CA GLU A 146 7.79 -13.99 -21.52
C GLU A 146 8.15 -13.76 -22.99
N LYS A 147 7.69 -14.63 -23.91
CA LYS A 147 7.99 -14.49 -25.34
C LYS A 147 7.30 -13.27 -25.95
N VAL A 148 6.09 -12.98 -25.49
CA VAL A 148 5.32 -11.81 -25.91
C VAL A 148 5.23 -10.87 -24.71
N GLN A 149 5.90 -9.71 -24.80
CA GLN A 149 5.82 -8.69 -23.76
C GLN A 149 4.41 -8.10 -23.70
N ARG A 150 3.52 -8.74 -22.94
CA ARG A 150 2.15 -8.31 -22.72
C ARG A 150 2.08 -7.17 -21.72
N ARG A 151 2.69 -6.03 -22.06
CA ARG A 151 2.73 -4.82 -21.23
C ARG A 151 1.31 -4.30 -20.92
N TYR A 152 0.35 -4.59 -21.80
CA TYR A 152 -1.06 -4.26 -21.56
C TYR A 152 -1.62 -4.92 -20.29
N ILE A 153 -1.11 -6.08 -19.83
CA ILE A 153 -1.61 -6.72 -18.60
C ILE A 153 -1.32 -5.85 -17.39
N SER A 154 -0.08 -5.38 -17.24
CA SER A 154 0.26 -4.47 -16.14
C SER A 154 -0.47 -3.14 -16.30
N ALA A 155 -0.59 -2.60 -17.51
CA ALA A 155 -1.35 -1.37 -17.74
C ALA A 155 -2.83 -1.50 -17.32
N ILE A 156 -3.50 -2.62 -17.64
CA ILE A 156 -4.88 -2.89 -17.23
C ILE A 156 -4.98 -3.02 -15.70
N ILE A 157 -4.09 -3.80 -15.07
CA ILE A 157 -4.09 -3.98 -13.61
C ILE A 157 -3.91 -2.63 -12.90
N LEU A 158 -2.92 -1.83 -13.32
CA LEU A 158 -2.62 -0.56 -12.68
C LEU A 158 -3.68 0.51 -12.94
N SER A 159 -4.22 0.60 -14.16
CA SER A 159 -5.32 1.53 -14.46
C SER A 159 -6.60 1.15 -13.72
N ALA A 160 -6.95 -0.14 -13.65
CA ALA A 160 -8.10 -0.60 -12.87
C ALA A 160 -7.92 -0.27 -11.37
N ASN A 161 -6.73 -0.52 -10.81
CA ASN A 161 -6.43 -0.17 -9.42
C ASN A 161 -6.52 1.34 -9.19
N ALA A 162 -5.99 2.15 -10.10
CA ALA A 162 -6.04 3.61 -9.99
C ALA A 162 -7.49 4.14 -10.00
N VAL A 163 -8.31 3.71 -10.97
CA VAL A 163 -9.72 4.12 -11.07
C VAL A 163 -10.52 3.64 -9.86
N TYR A 164 -10.37 2.39 -9.47
CA TYR A 164 -11.05 1.82 -8.31
C TYR A 164 -10.70 2.57 -7.02
N SER A 165 -9.41 2.84 -6.82
CA SER A 165 -8.93 3.54 -5.64
C SER A 165 -9.39 4.99 -5.59
N MET A 166 -9.52 5.65 -6.75
CA MET A 166 -10.03 7.02 -6.85
C MET A 166 -11.52 7.09 -6.47
N ILE A 167 -12.32 6.14 -6.97
CA ILE A 167 -13.75 6.03 -6.63
C ILE A 167 -13.91 5.82 -5.11
N LEU A 168 -13.17 4.88 -4.53
CA LEU A 168 -13.23 4.63 -3.09
C LEU A 168 -12.76 5.83 -2.26
N ALA A 169 -11.70 6.51 -2.68
CA ALA A 169 -11.23 7.70 -1.99
C ALA A 169 -12.29 8.80 -1.96
N TYR A 170 -12.97 9.03 -3.09
CA TYR A 170 -14.10 9.96 -3.14
C TYR A 170 -15.23 9.54 -2.19
N LEU A 171 -15.65 8.28 -2.24
CA LEU A 171 -16.74 7.78 -1.38
C LEU A 171 -16.40 7.87 0.10
N LEU A 172 -15.14 7.61 0.48
CA LEU A 172 -14.66 7.73 1.86
C LEU A 172 -14.59 9.19 2.32
N THR A 173 -13.98 10.07 1.52
CA THR A 173 -13.81 11.48 1.92
C THR A 173 -15.14 12.22 2.03
N TYR A 174 -16.13 11.92 1.20
CA TYR A 174 -17.46 12.52 1.29
C TYR A 174 -18.44 11.73 2.17
N ASN A 175 -17.94 10.75 2.93
CA ASN A 175 -18.70 9.95 3.88
C ASN A 175 -19.91 9.19 3.25
N TYR A 176 -19.87 8.92 1.94
CA TYR A 176 -20.82 8.03 1.27
C TYR A 176 -20.55 6.56 1.60
N LEU A 177 -19.30 6.23 1.91
CA LEU A 177 -18.88 4.91 2.39
C LEU A 177 -18.31 5.05 3.81
N HIS A 178 -18.91 4.34 4.76
CA HIS A 178 -18.41 4.33 6.13
C HIS A 178 -17.05 3.63 6.20
N GLY A 179 -16.07 4.24 6.89
CA GLY A 179 -14.70 3.71 6.97
C GLY A 179 -14.58 2.28 7.49
N PHE A 180 -15.50 1.86 8.37
CA PHE A 180 -15.57 0.46 8.85
C PHE A 180 -15.83 -0.55 7.73
N PHE A 181 -16.82 -0.29 6.85
CA PHE A 181 -17.12 -1.20 5.74
C PHE A 181 -15.94 -1.27 4.78
N TYR A 182 -15.24 -0.15 4.58
CA TYR A 182 -14.01 -0.14 3.81
C TYR A 182 -12.91 -1.02 4.44
N VAL A 183 -12.64 -0.90 5.75
CA VAL A 183 -11.63 -1.75 6.40
C VAL A 183 -12.01 -3.23 6.35
N ALA A 184 -13.27 -3.56 6.64
CA ALA A 184 -13.74 -4.94 6.52
C ALA A 184 -13.54 -5.46 5.10
N PHE A 185 -13.93 -4.66 4.10
CA PHE A 185 -13.76 -4.99 2.69
C PHE A 185 -12.29 -5.22 2.33
N VAL A 186 -11.38 -4.31 2.70
CA VAL A 186 -9.95 -4.40 2.37
C VAL A 186 -9.29 -5.59 3.07
N CYS A 187 -9.60 -5.83 4.34
CA CYS A 187 -9.08 -6.99 5.06
C CYS A 187 -9.56 -8.29 4.42
N VAL A 188 -10.84 -8.41 4.07
CA VAL A 188 -11.40 -9.59 3.40
C VAL A 188 -10.77 -9.77 2.01
N ALA A 189 -10.70 -8.71 1.21
CA ALA A 189 -10.13 -8.74 -0.13
C ALA A 189 -8.65 -9.17 -0.13
N ASN A 190 -7.84 -8.62 0.79
CA ASN A 190 -6.43 -9.00 0.91
C ASN A 190 -6.25 -10.45 1.40
N ASN A 191 -7.07 -10.91 2.35
CA ASN A 191 -7.03 -12.32 2.78
C ASN A 191 -7.43 -13.28 1.65
N ILE A 192 -8.44 -12.93 0.85
CA ILE A 192 -8.80 -13.70 -0.35
C ILE A 192 -7.64 -13.69 -1.36
N ALA A 193 -7.01 -12.52 -1.59
CA ALA A 193 -5.86 -12.41 -2.48
C ALA A 193 -4.69 -13.28 -2.02
N LEU A 194 -4.41 -13.33 -0.71
CA LEU A 194 -3.38 -14.19 -0.13
C LEU A 194 -3.68 -15.68 -0.33
N ILE A 195 -4.92 -16.11 -0.06
CA ILE A 195 -5.36 -17.50 -0.29
C ILE A 195 -5.23 -17.86 -1.77
N MET A 196 -5.70 -16.99 -2.66
CA MET A 196 -5.60 -17.18 -4.11
C MET A 196 -4.15 -17.25 -4.58
N PHE A 197 -3.27 -16.41 -4.04
CA PHE A 197 -1.83 -16.48 -4.30
C PHE A 197 -1.26 -17.86 -3.94
N PHE A 198 -1.60 -18.40 -2.76
CA PHE A 198 -1.16 -19.74 -2.36
C PHE A 198 -1.69 -20.83 -3.28
N VAL A 199 -2.97 -20.74 -3.68
CA VAL A 199 -3.58 -21.68 -4.63
C VAL A 199 -2.84 -21.64 -5.97
N PHE A 200 -2.52 -20.46 -6.49
CA PHE A 200 -1.77 -20.32 -7.74
C PHE A 200 -0.34 -20.82 -7.63
N ALA A 201 0.35 -20.53 -6.52
CA ALA A 201 1.69 -21.05 -6.26
C ALA A 201 1.68 -22.60 -6.22
N LYS A 202 0.71 -23.20 -5.52
CA LYS A 202 0.56 -24.67 -5.45
C LYS A 202 0.23 -25.27 -6.81
N LYS A 203 -0.66 -24.65 -7.60
CA LYS A 203 -0.97 -25.08 -8.97
C LYS A 203 0.26 -25.00 -9.87
N ASN A 204 1.06 -23.94 -9.76
CA ASN A 204 2.30 -23.77 -10.52
C ASN A 204 3.31 -24.89 -10.20
N ASP A 205 3.50 -25.21 -8.92
CA ASP A 205 4.36 -26.32 -8.47
C ASP A 205 3.83 -27.69 -8.94
N ALA A 206 2.51 -27.90 -8.91
CA ALA A 206 1.90 -29.14 -9.39
C ALA A 206 2.08 -29.34 -10.91
N ILE A 207 1.91 -28.28 -11.71
CA ILE A 207 2.17 -28.31 -13.16
C ILE A 207 3.65 -28.62 -13.42
N ARG A 208 4.55 -28.00 -12.67
CA ARG A 208 5.99 -28.25 -12.76
C ARG A 208 6.33 -29.72 -12.42
N ALA A 209 5.74 -30.28 -11.36
CA ALA A 209 5.96 -31.68 -10.98
C ALA A 209 5.47 -32.65 -12.06
N LYS A 210 4.28 -32.41 -12.63
CA LYS A 210 3.76 -33.20 -13.75
C LYS A 210 4.69 -33.16 -14.95
N LEU A 211 5.25 -32.01 -15.31
CA LEU A 211 6.17 -31.89 -16.43
C LEU A 211 7.50 -32.62 -16.21
N ILE A 212 7.95 -32.78 -14.96
CA ILE A 212 9.13 -33.61 -14.67
C ILE A 212 8.80 -35.11 -14.90
N GLN A 213 7.55 -35.52 -14.64
CA GLN A 213 7.10 -36.91 -14.80
C GLN A 213 6.77 -37.27 -16.26
N PHE A 214 6.21 -36.36 -17.05
CA PHE A 214 5.92 -36.60 -18.47
C PHE A 214 7.23 -36.63 -19.29
N ARG A 215 7.53 -37.81 -19.83
CA ARG A 215 8.71 -38.11 -20.65
C ARG A 215 8.72 -37.24 -21.92
N LYS A 216 9.93 -36.90 -22.38
CA LYS A 216 10.33 -36.06 -23.53
C LYS A 216 9.52 -36.14 -24.85
N ASN A 217 8.60 -37.09 -25.03
CA ASN A 217 8.03 -37.47 -26.33
C ASN A 217 6.71 -36.81 -26.73
N ASP A 218 6.01 -36.08 -25.85
CA ASP A 218 4.66 -35.56 -26.15
C ASP A 218 4.62 -34.27 -27.00
N GLY A 219 5.76 -33.78 -27.53
CA GLY A 219 5.82 -32.58 -28.39
C GLY A 219 5.41 -31.26 -27.73
N SER A 220 4.71 -31.30 -26.60
CA SER A 220 4.31 -30.19 -25.74
C SER A 220 5.44 -29.71 -24.81
N TYR A 221 6.62 -30.34 -24.92
CA TYR A 221 7.75 -30.21 -24.03
C TYR A 221 8.87 -29.35 -24.64
N SER A 222 8.85 -28.03 -24.39
CA SER A 222 9.95 -27.13 -24.80
C SER A 222 10.83 -26.73 -23.60
N VAL A 223 12.14 -26.63 -23.82
CA VAL A 223 13.10 -26.15 -22.79
C VAL A 223 12.70 -24.78 -22.26
N SER A 224 12.21 -23.89 -23.13
CA SER A 224 11.71 -22.56 -22.74
C SER A 224 10.56 -22.63 -21.74
N TYR A 225 9.66 -23.61 -21.88
CA TYR A 225 8.50 -23.75 -21.00
C TYR A 225 8.91 -24.20 -19.59
N ARG A 226 9.89 -25.10 -19.48
CA ARG A 226 10.43 -25.55 -18.18
C ARG A 226 11.12 -24.40 -17.45
N TRP A 227 11.91 -23.59 -18.16
CA TRP A 227 12.62 -22.46 -17.58
C TRP A 227 11.63 -21.41 -17.05
N GLN A 228 10.59 -21.09 -17.82
CA GLN A 228 9.52 -20.17 -17.42
C GLN A 228 8.77 -20.63 -16.16
N LEU A 229 8.39 -21.92 -16.09
CA LEU A 229 7.75 -22.46 -14.89
C LEU A 229 8.66 -22.43 -13.67
N GLN A 230 9.95 -22.70 -13.86
CA GLN A 230 10.95 -22.64 -12.80
C GLN A 230 11.14 -21.21 -12.28
N ASP A 231 11.18 -20.21 -13.17
CA ASP A 231 11.29 -18.80 -12.78
C ASP A 231 10.02 -18.31 -12.07
N ASN A 232 8.84 -18.67 -12.58
CA ASN A 232 7.56 -18.38 -11.94
C ASN A 232 7.45 -19.03 -10.55
N ALA A 233 7.92 -20.27 -10.40
CA ALA A 233 7.94 -20.95 -9.10
C ALA A 233 8.94 -20.32 -8.13
N ARG A 234 10.11 -19.89 -8.62
CA ARG A 234 11.10 -19.17 -7.80
C ARG A 234 10.52 -17.86 -7.28
N SER A 235 10.00 -17.02 -8.19
CA SER A 235 9.40 -15.73 -7.83
C SER A 235 8.21 -15.91 -6.89
N ALA A 236 7.33 -16.90 -7.09
CA ALA A 236 6.24 -17.18 -6.16
C ALA A 236 6.70 -17.58 -4.75
N LYS A 237 7.86 -18.24 -4.60
CA LYS A 237 8.43 -18.57 -3.28
C LYS A 237 9.01 -17.34 -2.58
N GLU A 238 9.71 -16.48 -3.30
CA GLU A 238 10.25 -15.23 -2.76
C GLU A 238 9.10 -14.29 -2.36
N LEU A 239 8.11 -14.12 -3.24
CA LEU A 239 6.92 -13.29 -3.00
C LEU A 239 6.01 -13.84 -1.89
N ARG A 240 6.09 -15.13 -1.57
CA ARG A 240 5.30 -15.70 -0.47
C ARG A 240 5.57 -14.99 0.85
N VAL A 241 6.85 -14.78 1.16
CA VAL A 241 7.26 -14.12 2.40
C VAL A 241 6.75 -12.68 2.38
N LEU A 242 6.90 -11.99 1.25
CA LEU A 242 6.37 -10.64 1.05
C LEU A 242 4.85 -10.56 1.30
N MET A 243 4.06 -11.44 0.66
CA MET A 243 2.60 -11.45 0.79
C MET A 243 2.16 -11.73 2.23
N ILE A 244 2.83 -12.62 2.96
CA ILE A 244 2.50 -12.86 4.37
C ILE A 244 2.83 -11.63 5.22
N GLY A 245 3.99 -11.03 5.02
CA GLY A 245 4.44 -9.84 5.75
C GLY A 245 3.53 -8.64 5.52
N CYS A 246 3.24 -8.32 4.26
CA CYS A 246 2.33 -7.24 3.89
C CYS A 246 0.92 -7.46 4.48
N ASN A 247 0.38 -8.68 4.39
CA ASN A 247 -0.97 -8.96 4.88
C ASN A 247 -1.06 -8.81 6.41
N GLY A 248 -0.03 -9.27 7.12
CA GLY A 248 0.08 -9.08 8.57
C GLY A 248 0.12 -7.60 8.95
N VAL A 249 0.93 -6.80 8.27
CA VAL A 249 1.02 -5.35 8.48
C VAL A 249 -0.32 -4.67 8.19
N ILE A 250 -0.96 -4.99 7.06
CA ILE A 250 -2.26 -4.43 6.66
C ILE A 250 -3.34 -4.77 7.69
N SER A 251 -3.41 -6.04 8.12
CA SER A 251 -4.40 -6.55 9.05
C SER A 251 -4.27 -5.97 10.46
N VAL A 252 -3.09 -5.46 10.83
CA VAL A 252 -2.86 -4.79 12.12
C VAL A 252 -3.07 -3.27 12.01
N ILE A 253 -2.53 -2.63 10.97
CA ILE A 253 -2.51 -1.16 10.86
C ILE A 253 -3.88 -0.57 10.51
N LEU A 254 -4.65 -1.19 9.61
CA LEU A 254 -5.95 -0.65 9.22
C LEU A 254 -6.95 -0.61 10.39
N PRO A 255 -7.08 -1.65 11.22
CA PRO A 255 -7.93 -1.58 12.40
C PRO A 255 -7.52 -0.46 13.37
N ILE A 256 -6.22 -0.21 13.57
CA ILE A 256 -5.75 0.85 14.47
C ILE A 256 -6.26 2.23 14.04
N LEU A 257 -6.33 2.51 12.74
CA LEU A 257 -6.80 3.80 12.23
C LEU A 257 -8.33 3.94 12.29
N PHE A 258 -9.07 2.88 11.96
CA PHE A 258 -10.52 2.97 11.71
C PHE A 258 -11.40 2.42 12.84
N VAL A 259 -10.91 1.49 13.68
CA VAL A 259 -11.69 0.95 14.80
C VAL A 259 -11.94 1.99 15.88
N PRO A 260 -10.95 2.80 16.31
CA PRO A 260 -11.23 3.90 17.23
C PRO A 260 -12.29 4.84 16.66
N ALA A 261 -12.16 5.20 15.38
CA ALA A 261 -13.15 6.03 14.69
C ALA A 261 -14.55 5.43 14.78
N LEU A 262 -14.72 4.12 14.56
CA LEU A 262 -16.02 3.44 14.68
C LEU A 262 -16.60 3.49 16.10
N ILE A 263 -15.80 3.19 17.12
CA ILE A 263 -16.29 3.04 18.49
C ILE A 263 -16.60 4.42 19.09
N PHE A 264 -15.84 5.45 18.73
CA PHE A 264 -15.86 6.74 19.40
C PHE A 264 -16.37 7.90 18.54
N ASP A 265 -16.74 7.71 17.26
CA ASP A 265 -17.22 8.81 16.39
C ASP A 265 -18.41 9.56 17.00
N ASN A 266 -19.30 8.82 17.65
CA ASN A 266 -20.54 9.35 18.22
C ASN A 266 -20.37 9.92 19.63
N ASP A 267 -19.18 9.80 20.23
CA ASP A 267 -18.90 10.26 21.60
C ASP A 267 -17.92 11.45 21.58
N PRO A 268 -18.44 12.70 21.67
CA PRO A 268 -17.60 13.89 21.65
C PRO A 268 -16.59 13.93 22.80
N LEU A 269 -16.89 13.28 23.93
CA LEU A 269 -16.02 13.24 25.11
C LEU A 269 -14.75 12.41 24.84
N LYS A 270 -14.75 11.57 23.80
CA LYS A 270 -13.63 10.71 23.41
C LYS A 270 -12.91 11.19 22.16
N SER A 271 -13.22 12.41 21.70
CA SER A 271 -12.57 13.00 20.53
C SER A 271 -11.05 13.14 20.70
N GLU A 272 -10.55 13.27 21.93
CA GLU A 272 -9.11 13.34 22.23
C GLU A 272 -8.39 12.01 21.97
N ILE A 273 -9.03 10.88 22.30
CA ILE A 273 -8.51 9.54 22.04
C ILE A 273 -8.37 9.33 20.52
N LEU A 274 -9.32 9.83 19.74
CA LEU A 274 -9.29 9.72 18.29
C LEU A 274 -8.14 10.51 17.67
N GLU A 275 -7.88 11.73 18.15
CA GLU A 275 -6.74 12.53 17.69
C GLU A 275 -5.40 11.91 18.11
N ALA A 276 -5.31 11.38 19.33
CA ALA A 276 -4.13 10.65 19.79
C ALA A 276 -3.87 9.38 18.94
N ALA A 277 -4.94 8.66 18.55
CA ALA A 277 -4.83 7.50 17.66
C ALA A 277 -4.33 7.89 16.26
N LYS A 278 -4.81 9.02 15.71
CA LYS A 278 -4.29 9.56 14.44
C LYS A 278 -2.80 9.93 14.55
N LEU A 279 -2.40 10.62 15.62
CA LEU A 279 -1.01 11.00 15.87
C LEU A 279 -0.11 9.76 15.93
N PHE A 280 -0.50 8.77 16.74
CA PHE A 280 0.24 7.52 16.85
C PHE A 280 0.35 6.81 15.50
N TYR A 281 -0.76 6.70 14.76
CA TYR A 281 -0.78 6.11 13.43
C TYR A 281 0.16 6.83 12.46
N GLN A 282 0.16 8.17 12.43
CA GLN A 282 0.99 8.94 11.52
C GLN A 282 2.48 8.72 11.80
N VAL A 283 2.89 8.84 13.06
CA VAL A 283 4.29 8.62 13.47
C VAL A 283 4.72 7.19 13.17
N SER A 284 3.94 6.18 13.56
CA SER A 284 4.31 4.78 13.33
C SER A 284 4.29 4.41 11.85
N SER A 285 3.30 4.88 11.07
CA SER A 285 3.25 4.65 9.63
C SER A 285 4.45 5.25 8.89
N ALA A 286 4.96 6.41 9.33
CA ALA A 286 6.13 7.06 8.74
C ALA A 286 7.37 6.16 8.77
N TYR A 287 7.55 5.30 9.78
CA TYR A 287 8.64 4.33 9.83
C TYR A 287 8.29 3.00 9.14
N VAL A 288 7.02 2.56 9.25
CA VAL A 288 6.56 1.32 8.62
C VAL A 288 6.71 1.36 7.10
N PHE A 289 6.45 2.51 6.46
CA PHE A 289 6.65 2.64 5.02
C PHE A 289 8.11 2.37 4.62
N GLY A 290 9.06 3.01 5.30
CA GLY A 290 10.50 2.84 5.04
C GLY A 290 10.97 1.41 5.31
N GLY A 291 10.55 0.84 6.44
CA GLY A 291 10.80 -0.58 6.74
C GLY A 291 10.22 -1.51 5.68
N SER A 292 9.02 -1.22 5.17
CA SER A 292 8.36 -2.01 4.12
C SER A 292 9.09 -1.91 2.78
N TYR A 293 9.59 -0.75 2.39
CA TYR A 293 10.38 -0.59 1.16
C TYR A 293 11.68 -1.39 1.20
N LEU A 294 12.39 -1.33 2.33
CA LEU A 294 13.59 -2.15 2.55
C LEU A 294 13.25 -3.64 2.62
N TYR A 295 12.13 -4.00 3.26
CA TYR A 295 11.68 -5.38 3.32
C TYR A 295 11.42 -5.96 1.92
N VAL A 296 10.63 -5.27 1.09
CA VAL A 296 10.38 -5.68 -0.32
C VAL A 296 11.69 -5.81 -1.09
N LEU A 297 12.63 -4.88 -0.88
CA LEU A 297 13.95 -4.91 -1.50
C LEU A 297 14.74 -6.16 -1.11
N PHE A 298 14.83 -6.46 0.19
CA PHE A 298 15.68 -7.54 0.71
C PHE A 298 15.05 -8.94 0.63
N VAL A 299 13.72 -9.04 0.49
CA VAL A 299 13.03 -10.32 0.24
C VAL A 299 13.45 -10.92 -1.10
N LEU A 300 13.72 -10.09 -2.11
CA LEU A 300 14.16 -10.55 -3.41
C LEU A 300 15.66 -10.85 -3.39
N ARG A 301 16.00 -12.15 -3.47
CA ARG A 301 17.39 -12.63 -3.35
C ARG A 301 18.35 -11.90 -4.28
N LYS A 302 18.00 -11.73 -5.56
CA LYS A 302 18.85 -11.03 -6.53
C LYS A 302 19.12 -9.57 -6.16
N HIS A 303 18.14 -8.87 -5.58
CA HIS A 303 18.31 -7.48 -5.14
C HIS A 303 19.21 -7.43 -3.91
N ARG A 304 18.96 -8.30 -2.94
CA ARG A 304 19.80 -8.45 -1.76
C ARG A 304 21.26 -8.76 -2.14
N ASP A 305 21.47 -9.73 -3.02
CA ASP A 305 22.81 -10.15 -3.43
C ASP A 305 23.52 -9.05 -4.24
N TYR A 306 22.79 -8.17 -4.94
CA TYR A 306 23.34 -6.97 -5.58
C TYR A 306 23.77 -5.91 -4.55
N VAL A 307 22.92 -5.64 -3.55
CA VAL A 307 23.19 -4.65 -2.50
C VAL A 307 24.40 -5.03 -1.65
N PHE A 308 24.57 -6.33 -1.33
CA PHE A 308 25.70 -6.81 -0.54
C PHE A 308 26.94 -7.19 -1.37
N GLY A 309 26.91 -7.01 -2.69
CA GLY A 309 28.03 -7.37 -3.57
C GLY A 309 28.36 -8.86 -3.59
N THR A 310 27.42 -9.74 -3.22
CA THR A 310 27.60 -11.20 -3.23
C THR A 310 27.22 -11.83 -4.56
N SER A 311 26.65 -11.04 -5.48
CA SER A 311 26.42 -11.46 -6.85
C SER A 311 27.76 -11.54 -7.58
N ALA A 312 28.21 -12.76 -7.89
CA ALA A 312 29.21 -12.96 -8.92
C ALA A 312 28.63 -12.36 -10.22
N VAL A 313 29.26 -11.29 -10.71
CA VAL A 313 28.94 -10.67 -12.01
C VAL A 313 29.09 -11.71 -13.11
#